data_AF-A0A6J4WCM8-F1
#
_entry.id   AF-A0A6J4WCM8-F1
#
_cell.length_a   1.000
_cell.length_b   1.000
_cell.length_c   1.000
_cell.angle_alpha   90.00
_cell.angle_beta   90.00
_cell.angle_gamma   90.00
#
_symmetry.space_group_name_H-M   'P 1'
#
loop_
_entity.id
_entity.type
_entity.pdbx_description
1 polymer ?
#
loop_
_entity_poly.entity_id
_entity_poly.type
_entity_poly.pdbx_seq_one_letter_code
_entity_poly.pdbx_strand_id
1 'polypeptide(L)' 'MTSSILVFPDLADFIATWALSIADFFRKFGIDFPPPSWGLS' A
#
# COMPACT_ATOMS: atom_id res chain seq x y z
N MET A 1 22.24 2.18 -16.52
CA MET A 1 20.83 1.89 -16.82
C MET A 1 20.21 1.36 -15.54
N THR A 2 19.51 2.21 -14.79
CA THR A 2 18.86 1.80 -13.54
C THR A 2 17.58 1.08 -13.93
N SER A 3 17.60 -0.26 -13.85
CA SER A 3 16.46 -1.09 -14.20
C SER A 3 15.26 -0.70 -13.34
N SER A 4 14.13 -0.36 -13.97
CA SER A 4 12.88 0.03 -13.33
C SER A 4 12.45 -0.94 -12.23
N ILE A 5 12.80 -2.22 -12.39
CA ILE A 5 12.52 -3.31 -11.43
C ILE A 5 13.08 -3.06 -10.02
N LEU A 6 14.19 -2.32 -9.86
CA LEU A 6 14.76 -2.03 -8.53
C LEU A 6 14.08 -0.86 -7.80
N VAL A 7 13.38 0.01 -8.53
CA VAL A 7 12.64 1.14 -7.93
C VAL A 7 11.22 0.71 -7.48
N PHE A 8 10.71 -0.36 -8.09
CA PHE A 8 9.39 -0.92 -7.78
C PHE A 8 9.21 -1.49 -6.37
N PRO A 9 10.16 -2.24 -5.76
CA PRO A 9 9.97 -2.76 -4.40
C PRO A 9 9.93 -1.65 -3.36
N ASP A 10 10.89 -0.70 -3.39
CA ASP A 10 10.94 0.38 -2.39
C ASP A 10 9.70 1.28 -2.46
N LEU A 11 9.22 1.58 -3.68
CA LEU A 11 8.01 2.36 -3.87
C LEU A 11 6.76 1.57 -3.47
N ALA A 12 6.70 0.27 -3.76
CA ALA A 12 5.59 -0.58 -3.36
C ALA A 12 5.49 -0.71 -1.83
N ASP A 13 6.63 -0.88 -1.15
CA ASP A 13 6.70 -0.95 0.31
C ASP A 13 6.29 0.40 0.95
N PHE A 14 6.73 1.51 0.35
CA PHE A 14 6.31 2.84 0.77
C PHE A 14 4.79 3.04 0.63
N ILE A 15 4.22 2.70 -0.54
CA ILE A 15 2.78 2.84 -0.81
C ILE A 15 1.97 1.91 0.10
N ALA A 16 2.43 0.67 0.32
CA ALA A 16 1.76 -0.28 1.21
C ALA A 16 1.70 0.25 2.65
N THR A 17 2.82 0.77 3.15
CA THR A 17 2.90 1.35 4.51
C THR A 17 2.03 2.61 4.62
N TRP A 18 2.07 3.48 3.62
CA TRP A 18 1.22 4.67 3.55
C TRP A 18 -0.27 4.31 3.52
N ALA A 19 -0.66 3.31 2.73
CA ALA A 19 -2.03 2.84 2.63
C ALA A 19 -2.55 2.28 3.97
N LEU A 20 -1.74 1.49 4.68
CA LEU A 20 -2.08 0.98 6.01
C LEU A 20 -2.25 2.12 7.03
N SER A 21 -1.35 3.10 7.02
CA SER A 21 -1.43 4.28 7.91
C SER A 21 -2.70 5.10 7.67
N ILE A 22 -3.07 5.31 6.41
CA ILE A 22 -4.34 5.96 6.05
C ILE A 22 -5.53 5.11 6.47
N ALA A 23 -5.48 3.79 6.28
CA ALA A 23 -6.55 2.90 6.71
C ALA A 23 -6.78 3.00 8.23
N ASP A 24 -5.71 2.99 9.03
CA ASP A 24 -5.79 3.15 10.48
C ASP A 24 -6.31 4.52 10.92
N PHE A 25 -5.99 5.59 10.18
CA PHE A 25 -6.55 6.91 10.42
C PHE A 25 -8.07 6.91 10.26
N PHE A 26 -8.57 6.35 9.15
CA PHE A 26 -10.00 6.34 8.83
C PHE A 26 -10.83 5.33 9.62
N ARG A 27 -10.21 4.24 10.12
CA ARG A 27 -10.87 3.28 11.03
C ARG A 27 -11.45 3.94 12.28
N LYS A 28 -10.79 4.98 12.80
CA LYS A 28 -11.29 5.78 13.94
C LYS A 28 -12.60 6.51 13.65
N PHE A 29 -12.90 6.72 12.38
CA PHE A 29 -14.13 7.35 11.90
C PHE A 29 -15.18 6.33 11.43
N GLY A 30 -14.95 5.03 11.68
CA GLY A 30 -15.87 3.95 11.29
C GLY A 30 -15.80 3.56 9.82
N ILE A 31 -14.79 4.02 9.09
CA ILE A 31 -14.56 3.65 7.68
C ILE A 31 -13.57 2.49 7.65
N ASP A 32 -14.02 1.32 7.18
CA ASP A 32 -13.16 0.14 7.02
C ASP A 32 -12.90 -0.12 5.54
N PHE A 33 -11.62 -0.22 5.18
CA PHE A 33 -11.22 -0.47 3.80
C PHE A 33 -11.09 -1.98 3.56
N PRO A 34 -11.63 -2.50 2.44
CA PRO A 34 -11.45 -3.89 2.09
C PRO A 34 -9.95 -4.18 1.88
N PRO A 35 -9.50 -5.40 2.20
CA PRO A 35 -8.11 -5.80 1.98
C PRO A 35 -7.73 -5.63 0.50
N PRO A 36 -6.51 -5.18 0.20
CA PRO A 36 -6.08 -4.97 -1.18
C PRO A 36 -6.11 -6.30 -1.94
N SER A 37 -6.80 -6.32 -3.08
CA SER A 37 -6.88 -7.49 -3.98
C SER A 37 -5.71 -7.55 -4.98
N TRP A 38 -4.83 -6.55 -4.96
CA TRP A 38 -3.70 -6.46 -5.86
C TRP A 38 -2.62 -7.46 -5.44
N GLY A 39 -2.36 -8.46 -6.30
CA GLY A 39 -1.37 -9.51 -6.06
C GLY A 39 -1.93 -10.91 -5.75
N LEU A 40 -3.25 -11.10 -5.75
CA LEU A 40 -3.91 -12.41 -5.59
C LEU A 40 -4.10 -13.17 -6.92
N SER A 41 -3.13 -13.10 -7.83
CA SER A 41 -3.10 -13.92 -9.05
C SER A 41 -2.34 -15.22 -8.85
#